data_AF-A0A139AJF7-F1
#
_entry.id   AF-A0A139AJF7-F1
#
_cell.length_a   1.000
_cell.length_b   1.000
_cell.length_c   1.000
_cell.angle_alpha   90.00
_cell.angle_beta   90.00
_cell.angle_gamma   90.00
#
_symmetry.space_group_name_H-M   'P 1'
#
loop_
_entity.id
_entity.type
_entity.pdbx_description
1 polymer ?
#
loop_
_entity_poly.entity_id
_entity_poly.type
_entity_poly.pdbx_seq_one_letter_code
_entity_poly.pdbx_strand_id
1 'polypeptide(L)'
;MASYLKNAASDVTGSSAAADATTQSEQIPGREQDMTQNSAGGFTFKVTDFEGLRRFLVLGTEAGTCYCQETKVALDNAKSIKTIIEEGKGKEVVDVVTEYSEGGRTPKQDTLIFPLALVTRFGNDNQRQYAYTKVAAVCRIPTALFGLIEFIKALSNNSHRMGGRGLHRAIRDWYNLRASGNATKLAQR
;
A
#
# COMPACT_ATOMS: atom_id res chain seq x y z
N MET A 1 35.29 -31.32 -12.29
CA MET A 1 34.93 -29.92 -11.96
C MET A 1 35.44 -28.87 -12.97
N ALA A 2 36.05 -29.24 -14.11
CA ALA A 2 36.64 -28.26 -15.06
C ALA A 2 35.96 -28.20 -16.46
N SER A 3 34.77 -28.81 -16.63
CA SER A 3 34.07 -28.86 -17.93
C SER A 3 32.87 -27.91 -18.03
N TYR A 4 32.34 -27.40 -16.92
CA TYR A 4 31.15 -26.52 -16.92
C TYR A 4 31.44 -25.05 -17.26
N LEU A 5 32.71 -24.63 -17.23
CA LEU A 5 33.06 -23.22 -17.47
C LEU A 5 33.38 -22.88 -18.93
N LYS A 6 33.56 -23.88 -19.82
CA LYS A 6 33.90 -23.62 -21.23
C LYS A 6 32.68 -23.35 -22.13
N ASN A 7 31.50 -23.86 -21.76
CA ASN A 7 30.28 -23.69 -22.56
C ASN A 7 29.44 -22.47 -22.15
N ALA A 8 29.74 -21.84 -21.00
CA ALA A 8 29.03 -20.63 -20.55
C ALA A 8 29.57 -19.34 -21.19
N ALA A 9 30.77 -19.37 -21.79
CA ALA A 9 31.41 -18.19 -22.35
C ALA A 9 30.92 -17.85 -23.77
N SER A 10 30.47 -18.84 -24.56
CA SER A 10 29.98 -18.62 -25.93
C SER A 10 28.56 -18.07 -25.99
N ASP A 11 27.75 -18.28 -24.95
CA ASP A 11 26.37 -17.78 -24.87
C ASP A 11 26.29 -16.32 -24.36
N VAL A 12 27.39 -15.79 -23.83
CA VAL A 12 27.46 -14.39 -23.34
C VAL A 12 27.84 -13.42 -24.47
N THR A 13 28.42 -13.90 -25.57
CA THR A 13 28.71 -13.07 -26.75
C THR A 13 27.50 -13.00 -27.69
N GLY A 14 26.35 -12.58 -27.15
CA GLY A 14 25.30 -12.01 -27.98
C GLY A 14 25.85 -10.71 -28.57
N SER A 15 26.08 -10.68 -29.88
CA SER A 15 26.38 -9.45 -30.61
C SER A 15 25.25 -8.45 -30.38
N SER A 16 25.42 -7.51 -29.44
CA SER A 16 24.52 -6.36 -29.35
C SER A 16 24.81 -5.49 -30.58
N ALA A 17 23.99 -5.63 -31.61
CA ALA A 17 23.83 -4.57 -32.59
C ALA A 17 23.59 -3.29 -31.77
N ALA A 18 24.40 -2.26 -32.02
CA ALA A 18 24.30 -0.99 -31.33
C ALA A 18 22.88 -0.43 -31.55
N ALA A 19 21.98 -0.67 -30.59
CA ALA A 19 20.81 0.16 -30.43
C ALA A 19 21.37 1.56 -30.20
N ASP A 20 20.97 2.53 -31.02
CA ASP A 20 21.30 3.94 -30.81
C ASP A 20 21.18 4.22 -29.31
N ALA A 21 22.30 4.57 -28.68
CA ALA A 21 22.39 4.65 -27.23
C ALA A 21 21.56 5.85 -26.77
N THR A 22 20.26 5.64 -26.55
CA THR A 22 19.36 6.68 -26.05
C THR A 22 19.89 7.12 -24.70
N THR A 23 20.28 8.38 -24.61
CA THR A 23 20.77 8.97 -23.37
C THR A 23 19.62 9.05 -22.36
N GLN A 24 19.91 8.97 -21.06
CA GLN A 24 18.87 9.03 -20.03
C GLN A 24 18.06 10.36 -20.07
N SER A 25 18.60 11.40 -20.71
CA SER A 25 17.96 12.69 -20.96
C SER A 25 16.87 12.66 -22.03
N GLU A 26 16.69 11.57 -22.77
CA GLU A 26 15.71 11.45 -23.84
C GLU A 26 14.75 10.28 -23.59
N GLN A 27 13.52 10.39 -24.09
CA GLN A 27 12.59 9.26 -24.09
C GLN A 27 13.05 8.21 -25.11
N ILE A 28 12.86 6.94 -24.79
CA ILE A 28 13.15 5.84 -25.71
C ILE A 28 12.12 5.90 -26.86
N PRO A 29 12.57 5.98 -28.13
CA PRO A 29 11.68 6.01 -29.27
C PRO A 29 10.68 4.84 -29.26
N GLY A 30 9.39 5.16 -29.42
CA GLY A 30 8.29 4.18 -29.42
C GLY A 30 7.79 3.75 -28.04
N ARG A 31 8.34 4.29 -26.95
CA ARG A 31 7.91 4.04 -25.55
C ARG A 31 7.61 5.32 -24.78
N GLU A 32 7.39 6.43 -25.48
CA GLU A 32 7.19 7.76 -24.91
C GLU A 32 5.97 7.80 -23.97
N GLN A 33 4.92 7.03 -24.28
CA GLN A 33 3.69 6.94 -23.47
C GLN A 33 3.91 6.24 -22.12
N ASP A 34 4.91 5.34 -22.05
CA ASP A 34 5.25 4.59 -20.84
C ASP A 34 6.25 5.35 -19.95
N MET A 35 6.81 6.46 -20.45
CA MET A 35 7.94 7.16 -19.82
C MET A 35 7.55 8.54 -19.30
N THR A 36 8.07 8.88 -18.12
CA THR A 36 7.92 10.18 -17.47
C THR A 36 9.26 10.70 -16.97
N GLN A 37 9.41 12.01 -16.90
CA GLN A 37 10.63 12.65 -16.41
C GLN A 37 10.73 12.49 -14.88
N ASN A 38 11.86 11.97 -14.40
CA ASN A 38 12.15 11.82 -12.99
C ASN A 38 12.67 13.13 -12.38
N SER A 39 12.85 13.16 -11.05
CA SER A 39 13.31 14.36 -10.33
C SER A 39 14.73 14.82 -10.67
N ALA A 40 15.57 13.95 -11.25
CA ALA A 40 16.92 14.27 -11.71
C ALA A 40 16.96 14.74 -13.18
N GLY A 41 15.80 14.85 -13.84
CA GLY A 41 15.67 15.35 -15.21
C GLY A 41 15.78 14.29 -16.31
N GLY A 42 16.01 13.02 -15.97
CA GLY A 42 16.05 11.89 -16.92
C GLY A 42 14.69 11.20 -17.07
N PHE A 43 14.49 10.42 -18.14
CA PHE A 43 13.24 9.70 -18.38
C PHE A 43 13.24 8.28 -17.80
N THR A 44 12.14 7.91 -17.16
CA THR A 44 11.95 6.61 -16.51
C THR A 44 10.56 6.06 -16.76
N PHE A 45 10.38 4.74 -16.65
CA PHE A 45 9.07 4.14 -16.80
C PHE A 45 8.11 4.52 -15.67
N LYS A 46 6.86 4.80 -16.03
CA LYS A 46 5.79 5.06 -15.07
C LYS A 46 5.49 3.78 -14.30
N VAL A 47 5.54 3.86 -12.97
CA VAL A 47 5.13 2.77 -12.09
C VAL A 47 3.61 2.67 -12.12
N THR A 48 3.07 1.45 -12.21
CA THR A 48 1.62 1.22 -12.13
C THR A 48 1.10 1.53 -10.73
N ASP A 49 -0.16 1.94 -10.61
CA ASP A 49 -0.67 2.45 -9.32
C ASP A 49 -0.59 1.41 -8.19
N PHE A 50 -0.87 0.14 -8.48
CA PHE A 50 -0.74 -0.94 -7.50
C PHE A 50 0.70 -1.29 -7.17
N GLU A 51 1.63 -1.12 -8.10
CA GLU A 51 3.05 -1.30 -7.80
C GLU A 51 3.57 -0.17 -6.89
N GLY A 52 3.05 1.05 -7.09
CA GLY A 52 3.24 2.17 -6.17
C GLY A 52 2.71 1.86 -4.77
N LEU A 53 1.48 1.31 -4.66
CA LEU A 53 0.91 0.87 -3.39
C LEU A 53 1.81 -0.18 -2.70
N ARG A 54 2.20 -1.24 -3.41
CA ARG A 54 3.07 -2.30 -2.85
C ARG A 54 4.40 -1.73 -2.35
N ARG A 55 5.01 -0.84 -3.13
CA ARG A 55 6.24 -0.15 -2.73
C ARG A 55 6.04 0.66 -1.46
N PHE A 56 4.94 1.40 -1.36
CA PHE A 56 4.58 2.13 -0.14
C PHE A 56 4.38 1.19 1.06
N LEU A 57 3.73 0.04 0.89
CA LEU A 57 3.54 -0.94 1.97
C LEU A 57 4.84 -1.55 2.49
N VAL A 58 5.88 -1.67 1.66
CA VAL A 58 7.17 -2.26 2.07
C VAL A 58 8.13 -1.20 2.59
N LEU A 59 8.28 -0.10 1.86
CA LEU A 59 9.29 0.93 2.15
C LEU A 59 8.75 2.03 3.09
N GLY A 60 7.44 2.24 3.11
CA GLY A 60 6.82 3.36 3.79
C GLY A 60 7.18 4.70 3.18
N THR A 61 7.39 5.71 4.03
CA THR A 61 7.82 7.06 3.67
C THR A 61 9.21 7.32 4.24
N GLU A 62 10.07 8.00 3.47
CA GLU A 62 11.46 8.27 3.86
C GLU A 62 11.62 9.10 5.14
N ALA A 63 10.58 9.84 5.58
CA ALA A 63 10.52 10.38 6.94
C ALA A 63 9.38 9.74 7.74
N GLY A 64 9.72 9.30 8.94
CA GLY A 64 8.79 9.11 10.05
C GLY A 64 7.79 7.95 9.93
N THR A 65 6.89 7.92 10.91
CA THR A 65 5.60 7.23 10.86
C THR A 65 4.64 8.11 10.07
N CYS A 66 3.70 7.55 9.30
CA CYS A 66 2.71 8.36 8.57
C CYS A 66 1.78 9.20 9.47
N TYR A 67 1.87 9.02 10.80
CA TYR A 67 1.22 9.87 11.82
C TYR A 67 1.93 11.20 12.07
N CYS A 68 3.23 11.30 11.78
CA CYS A 68 4.08 12.40 12.24
C CYS A 68 4.89 12.95 11.06
N GLN A 69 4.47 14.11 10.56
CA GLN A 69 5.07 14.92 9.48
C GLN A 69 4.69 14.52 8.06
N GLU A 70 4.06 15.46 7.36
CA GLU A 70 3.82 15.42 5.93
C GLU A 70 5.14 15.58 5.18
N THR A 71 5.69 14.47 4.67
CA THR A 71 6.68 14.55 3.59
C THR A 71 5.96 14.64 2.26
N LYS A 72 6.60 15.27 1.27
CA LYS A 72 6.13 15.28 -0.12
C LYS A 72 5.79 13.86 -0.62
N VAL A 73 6.63 12.88 -0.26
CA VAL A 73 6.45 11.46 -0.60
C VAL A 73 5.19 10.87 0.02
N ALA A 74 4.88 11.17 1.30
CA ALA A 74 3.67 10.70 1.95
C ALA A 74 2.41 11.21 1.25
N LEU A 75 2.42 12.50 0.88
CA LEU A 75 1.31 13.17 0.21
C LEU A 75 1.11 12.64 -1.23
N ASP A 76 2.19 12.40 -1.96
CA ASP A 76 2.13 11.83 -3.31
C ASP A 76 1.60 10.38 -3.30
N ASN A 77 2.01 9.57 -2.32
CA ASN A 77 1.45 8.23 -2.11
C ASN A 77 -0.04 8.29 -1.74
N ALA A 78 -0.44 9.21 -0.86
CA ALA A 78 -1.83 9.40 -0.47
C ALA A 78 -2.72 9.77 -1.66
N LYS A 79 -2.25 10.69 -2.51
CA LYS A 79 -2.93 11.06 -3.76
C LYS A 79 -3.07 9.88 -4.70
N SER A 80 -1.98 9.13 -4.92
CA SER A 80 -1.97 7.98 -5.81
C SER A 80 -2.98 6.92 -5.36
N ILE A 81 -3.00 6.58 -4.06
CA ILE A 81 -3.96 5.62 -3.50
C ILE A 81 -5.39 6.15 -3.62
N LYS A 82 -5.61 7.44 -3.37
CA LYS A 82 -6.92 8.07 -3.53
C LYS A 82 -7.43 7.96 -4.97
N THR A 83 -6.57 8.14 -5.97
CA THR A 83 -6.92 7.95 -7.38
C THR A 83 -7.40 6.51 -7.65
N ILE A 84 -6.68 5.49 -7.16
CA ILE A 84 -7.11 4.07 -7.29
C ILE A 84 -8.51 3.86 -6.71
N ILE A 85 -8.80 4.48 -5.57
CA ILE A 85 -10.10 4.36 -4.89
C ILE A 85 -11.21 5.02 -5.73
N GLU A 86 -10.96 6.22 -6.25
CA GLU A 86 -11.88 6.99 -7.09
C GLU A 86 -12.17 6.29 -8.43
N GLU A 87 -11.21 5.52 -8.96
CA GLU A 87 -11.39 4.65 -10.12
C GLU A 87 -12.25 3.40 -9.84
N GLY A 88 -12.75 3.21 -8.62
CA GLY A 88 -13.59 2.07 -8.27
C GLY A 88 -12.84 0.85 -7.74
N LYS A 89 -11.50 0.90 -7.68
CA LYS A 89 -10.64 -0.24 -7.30
C LYS A 89 -10.30 -0.29 -5.81
N GLY A 90 -11.06 0.41 -4.96
CA GLY A 90 -10.82 0.45 -3.51
C GLY A 90 -10.90 -0.92 -2.81
N LYS A 91 -11.62 -1.91 -3.36
CA LYS A 91 -11.62 -3.28 -2.82
C LYS A 91 -10.28 -3.98 -3.03
N GLU A 92 -9.69 -3.83 -4.21
CA GLU A 92 -8.37 -4.38 -4.53
C GLU A 92 -7.28 -3.77 -3.63
N VAL A 93 -7.38 -2.48 -3.30
CA VAL A 93 -6.50 -1.85 -2.29
C VAL A 93 -6.62 -2.56 -0.94
N VAL A 94 -7.85 -2.84 -0.48
CA VAL A 94 -8.08 -3.58 0.78
C VAL A 94 -7.54 -5.00 0.70
N ASP A 95 -7.66 -5.68 -0.44
CA ASP A 95 -7.14 -7.04 -0.62
C ASP A 95 -5.61 -7.07 -0.51
N VAL A 96 -4.92 -6.17 -1.21
CA VAL A 96 -3.46 -6.04 -1.13
C VAL A 96 -3.01 -5.71 0.30
N VAL A 97 -3.69 -4.79 0.98
CA VAL A 97 -3.39 -4.46 2.39
C VAL A 97 -3.59 -5.67 3.30
N THR A 98 -4.66 -6.44 3.09
CA THR A 98 -4.95 -7.64 3.88
C THR A 98 -3.90 -8.70 3.65
N GLU A 99 -3.51 -8.95 2.40
CA GLU A 99 -2.47 -9.90 2.02
C GLU A 99 -1.13 -9.55 2.68
N TYR A 100 -0.71 -8.27 2.63
CA TYR A 100 0.54 -7.83 3.22
C TYR A 100 0.53 -7.89 4.75
N SER A 101 -0.61 -7.57 5.34
CA SER A 101 -0.82 -7.73 6.78
C SER A 101 -0.65 -9.20 7.17
N GLU A 102 -1.39 -10.12 6.55
CA GLU A 102 -1.40 -11.57 6.83
C GLU A 102 -0.05 -12.23 6.56
N GLY A 103 0.62 -11.84 5.47
CA GLY A 103 1.95 -12.31 5.13
C GLY A 103 3.08 -11.70 5.96
N GLY A 104 2.81 -10.70 6.81
CA GLY A 104 3.83 -10.02 7.61
C GLY A 104 4.93 -9.36 6.77
N ARG A 105 4.58 -8.88 5.56
CA ARG A 105 5.53 -8.38 4.55
C ARG A 105 5.90 -6.91 4.69
N THR A 106 5.45 -6.29 5.78
CA THR A 106 5.55 -4.85 6.00
C THR A 106 6.25 -4.59 7.33
N PRO A 107 7.29 -3.74 7.37
CA PRO A 107 8.04 -3.46 8.60
C PRO A 107 7.26 -2.59 9.60
N LYS A 108 6.38 -1.69 9.12
CA LYS A 108 5.61 -0.77 9.96
C LYS A 108 4.11 -0.91 9.70
N GLN A 109 3.36 -1.24 10.75
CA GLN A 109 1.91 -1.45 10.63
C GLN A 109 1.15 -0.24 10.10
N ASP A 110 1.62 0.97 10.39
CA ASP A 110 0.99 2.23 9.97
C ASP A 110 0.81 2.31 8.46
N THR A 111 1.76 1.76 7.70
CA THR A 111 1.70 1.75 6.22
C THR A 111 0.59 0.85 5.69
N LEU A 112 0.08 -0.11 6.47
CA LEU A 112 -1.10 -0.92 6.14
C LEU A 112 -2.39 -0.22 6.60
N ILE A 113 -2.35 0.42 7.76
CA ILE A 113 -3.51 1.07 8.36
C ILE A 113 -3.90 2.31 7.54
N PHE A 114 -2.92 3.07 7.04
CA PHE A 114 -3.17 4.31 6.31
C PHE A 114 -3.99 4.11 5.01
N PRO A 115 -3.64 3.20 4.09
CA PRO A 115 -4.46 2.92 2.91
C PRO A 115 -5.84 2.37 3.28
N LEU A 116 -5.95 1.55 4.32
CA LEU A 116 -7.25 1.09 4.82
C LEU A 116 -8.10 2.28 5.28
N ALA A 117 -7.52 3.25 5.99
CA ALA A 117 -8.20 4.48 6.39
C ALA A 117 -8.66 5.30 5.17
N LEU A 118 -7.82 5.44 4.14
CA LEU A 118 -8.18 6.11 2.89
C LEU A 118 -9.40 5.45 2.23
N VAL A 119 -9.46 4.12 2.14
CA VAL A 119 -10.63 3.42 1.57
C VAL A 119 -11.87 3.66 2.42
N THR A 120 -11.78 3.59 3.75
CA THR A 120 -12.93 3.86 4.62
C THR A 120 -13.46 5.29 4.51
N ARG A 121 -12.62 6.24 4.08
CA ARG A 121 -12.99 7.65 3.98
C ARG A 121 -13.46 8.04 2.58
N PHE A 122 -12.67 7.71 1.57
CA PHE A 122 -12.87 8.18 0.19
C PHE A 122 -13.54 7.15 -0.71
N GLY A 123 -13.64 5.89 -0.28
CA GLY A 123 -14.30 4.86 -1.06
C GLY A 123 -15.82 5.05 -1.14
N ASN A 124 -16.44 4.43 -2.15
CA ASN A 124 -17.89 4.30 -2.22
C ASN A 124 -18.43 3.33 -1.14
N ASP A 125 -19.75 3.26 -0.98
CA ASP A 125 -20.36 2.48 0.12
C ASP A 125 -19.97 0.99 0.09
N ASN A 126 -19.87 0.39 -1.10
CA ASN A 126 -19.46 -1.00 -1.25
C ASN A 126 -17.99 -1.22 -0.85
N GLN A 127 -17.10 -0.29 -1.20
CA GLN A 127 -15.68 -0.34 -0.83
C GLN A 127 -15.51 -0.11 0.68
N ARG A 128 -16.21 0.87 1.26
CA ARG A 128 -16.17 1.16 2.70
C ARG A 128 -16.67 -0.04 3.51
N GLN A 129 -17.80 -0.61 3.11
CA GLN A 129 -18.35 -1.79 3.77
C GLN A 129 -17.38 -2.97 3.71
N TYR A 130 -16.72 -3.18 2.56
CA TYR A 130 -15.70 -4.21 2.42
C TYR A 130 -14.49 -3.96 3.33
N ALA A 131 -13.96 -2.73 3.36
CA ALA A 131 -12.87 -2.34 4.25
C ALA A 131 -13.20 -2.62 5.72
N TYR A 132 -14.43 -2.32 6.17
CA TYR A 132 -14.88 -2.61 7.53
C TYR A 132 -14.81 -4.10 7.89
N THR A 133 -15.10 -5.01 6.95
CA THR A 133 -14.98 -6.45 7.21
C THR A 133 -13.54 -6.92 7.45
N LYS A 134 -12.56 -6.17 6.94
CA LYS A 134 -11.13 -6.51 7.04
C LYS A 134 -10.41 -5.81 8.20
N VAL A 135 -11.08 -4.90 8.92
CA VAL A 135 -10.49 -4.19 10.08
C VAL A 135 -9.89 -5.15 11.10
N ALA A 136 -10.56 -6.25 11.44
CA ALA A 136 -10.04 -7.21 12.41
C ALA A 136 -8.81 -8.00 11.93
N ALA A 137 -8.69 -8.23 10.61
CA ALA A 137 -7.54 -8.93 10.02
C ALA A 137 -6.30 -8.03 9.97
N VAL A 138 -6.50 -6.73 9.68
CA VAL A 138 -5.41 -5.74 9.59
C VAL A 138 -5.05 -5.18 10.97
N CYS A 139 -6.01 -4.70 11.76
CA CYS A 139 -5.77 -4.11 13.07
C CYS A 139 -5.76 -5.18 14.16
N ARG A 140 -4.70 -5.99 14.27
CA ARG A 140 -4.71 -7.16 15.17
C ARG A 140 -4.72 -6.82 16.65
N ILE A 141 -4.12 -5.69 17.02
CA ILE A 141 -3.94 -5.26 18.41
C ILE A 141 -4.56 -3.87 18.63
N PRO A 142 -4.84 -3.47 19.88
CA PRO A 142 -5.45 -2.16 20.17
C PRO A 142 -4.70 -0.99 19.55
N THR A 143 -3.36 -1.01 19.57
CA THR A 143 -2.52 0.04 18.97
C THR A 143 -2.83 0.26 17.49
N ALA A 144 -3.03 -0.82 16.73
CA ALA A 144 -3.37 -0.73 15.31
C ALA A 144 -4.80 -0.24 15.08
N LEU A 145 -5.74 -0.59 15.96
CA LEU A 145 -7.12 -0.08 15.90
C LEU A 145 -7.16 1.42 16.21
N PHE A 146 -6.45 1.87 17.24
CA PHE A 146 -6.37 3.29 17.58
C PHE A 146 -5.67 4.08 16.49
N GLY A 147 -4.60 3.54 15.91
CA GLY A 147 -3.94 4.11 14.75
C GLY A 147 -4.88 4.27 13.54
N LEU A 148 -5.79 3.31 13.30
CA LEU A 148 -6.81 3.44 12.26
C LEU A 148 -7.76 4.60 12.54
N ILE A 149 -8.23 4.69 13.78
CA ILE A 149 -9.14 5.75 14.22
C ILE A 149 -8.47 7.13 14.09
N GLU A 150 -7.19 7.24 14.45
CA GLU A 150 -6.43 8.48 14.30
C GLU A 150 -6.29 8.90 12.84
N PHE A 151 -5.99 7.98 11.91
CA PHE A 151 -5.97 8.32 10.49
C PHE A 151 -7.33 8.75 9.97
N ILE A 152 -8.40 8.03 10.32
CA ILE A 152 -9.75 8.41 9.86
C ILE A 152 -10.14 9.80 10.39
N LYS A 153 -9.76 10.14 11.63
CA LYS A 153 -9.94 11.48 12.21
C LYS A 153 -9.13 12.53 11.45
N ALA A 154 -7.85 12.28 11.19
CA ALA A 154 -6.98 13.21 10.47
C ALA A 154 -7.46 13.48 9.04
N LEU A 155 -8.04 12.47 8.38
CA LEU A 155 -8.64 12.58 7.05
C LEU A 155 -10.05 13.22 7.06
N SER A 156 -10.55 13.63 8.23
CA SER A 156 -11.85 14.27 8.38
C SER A 156 -11.71 15.78 8.51
N ASN A 157 -12.39 16.52 7.63
CA ASN A 157 -12.53 17.97 7.72
C ASN A 157 -13.33 18.43 8.95
N ASN A 158 -13.95 17.50 9.68
CA ASN A 158 -14.66 17.77 10.92
C ASN A 158 -14.11 16.83 12.01
N SER A 159 -13.24 17.37 12.86
CA SER A 159 -12.61 16.66 13.99
C SER A 159 -13.62 15.98 14.93
N HIS A 160 -14.87 16.45 14.98
CA HIS A 160 -15.90 15.88 15.85
C HIS A 160 -16.70 14.72 15.21
N ARG A 161 -16.57 14.48 13.90
CA ARG A 161 -17.21 13.34 13.22
C ARG A 161 -16.17 12.29 12.84
N MET A 162 -15.94 11.35 13.77
CA MET A 162 -15.06 10.19 13.58
C MET A 162 -15.50 9.26 12.43
N GLY A 163 -16.80 9.12 12.18
CA GLY A 163 -17.32 8.22 11.15
C GLY A 163 -18.83 8.02 11.25
N GLY A 164 -19.37 7.21 10.32
CA GLY A 164 -20.78 6.83 10.30
C GLY A 164 -21.04 5.50 11.03
N ARG A 165 -22.30 5.03 10.97
CA ARG A 165 -22.75 3.78 11.61
C ARG A 165 -21.90 2.55 11.21
N GLY A 166 -21.37 2.52 9.99
CA GLY A 166 -20.51 1.43 9.51
C GLY A 166 -19.21 1.29 10.31
N LEU A 167 -18.50 2.40 10.55
CA LEU A 167 -17.28 2.39 11.36
C LEU A 167 -17.55 1.96 12.81
N HIS A 168 -18.62 2.48 13.42
CA HIS A 168 -19.00 2.08 14.77
C HIS A 168 -19.32 0.59 14.88
N ARG A 169 -19.97 0.02 13.86
CA ARG A 169 -20.20 -1.42 13.78
C ARG A 169 -18.89 -2.19 13.67
N ALA A 170 -17.98 -1.79 12.77
CA ALA A 170 -16.68 -2.43 12.61
C ALA A 170 -15.86 -2.46 13.91
N ILE A 171 -15.84 -1.34 14.66
CA ILE A 171 -15.17 -1.27 15.96
C ILE A 171 -15.83 -2.20 16.98
N ARG A 172 -17.17 -2.23 17.04
CA ARG A 172 -17.90 -3.15 17.93
C ARG A 172 -17.56 -4.60 17.62
N ASP A 173 -17.62 -4.98 16.35
CA ASP A 173 -17.35 -6.34 15.89
C ASP A 173 -15.91 -6.77 16.23
N TRP A 174 -14.96 -5.84 16.12
CA TRP A 174 -13.57 -6.05 16.53
C TRP A 174 -13.45 -6.46 18.01
N TYR A 175 -14.10 -5.73 18.91
CA TYR A 175 -14.09 -6.06 20.34
C TYR A 175 -14.81 -7.38 20.63
N ASN A 176 -15.96 -7.62 20.00
CA ASN A 176 -16.74 -8.85 20.19
C ASN A 176 -15.96 -10.11 19.76
N LEU A 177 -15.20 -10.02 18.65
CA LEU A 177 -14.34 -11.10 18.18
C LEU A 177 -13.24 -11.47 19.19
N ARG A 178 -12.68 -10.47 19.89
CA ARG A 178 -11.64 -10.70 20.91
C ARG A 178 -12.22 -11.22 22.22
N ALA A 179 -13.38 -10.73 22.63
CA ALA A 179 -14.07 -11.23 23.82
C ALA A 179 -14.39 -12.73 23.70
N SER A 180 -14.94 -13.16 22.57
CA SER A 180 -15.23 -14.58 22.30
C SER A 180 -13.98 -15.45 22.21
N GLY A 181 -12.94 -15.01 21.50
CA GLY A 181 -11.68 -15.75 21.42
C GLY A 181 -10.96 -15.90 22.77
N ASN A 182 -10.95 -14.85 23.60
CA ASN A 182 -10.36 -14.90 24.93
C ASN A 182 -11.18 -15.76 25.90
N ALA A 183 -12.51 -15.69 25.83
CA ALA A 183 -13.39 -16.55 26.62
C ALA A 183 -13.14 -18.04 26.32
N THR A 184 -12.91 -18.39 25.05
CA THR A 184 -12.61 -19.77 24.63
C THR A 184 -11.25 -20.25 25.21
N LYS A 185 -10.23 -19.38 25.24
CA LYS A 185 -8.91 -19.71 25.83
C LYS A 185 -8.95 -19.85 27.35
N LEU A 186 -9.83 -19.13 28.03
CA LEU A 186 -9.99 -19.20 29.49
C LEU A 186 -10.78 -20.44 29.93
N ALA A 187 -11.74 -20.91 29.12
CA ALA A 187 -12.51 -22.13 29.39
C ALA A 187 -11.70 -23.43 29.21
N GLN A 188 -10.50 -23.36 28.61
CA GLN A 188 -9.60 -24.49 28.38
C GLN A 188 -8.46 -24.60 29.41
N ARG A 189 -8.47 -23.76 30.44
CA ARG A 189 -7.53 -23.78 31.57
C ARG A 189 -8.23 -24.26 32.83
#